data_AF-A0A955RNC5-F1
#
_entry.id   AF-A0A955RNC5-F1
#
_cell.length_a   1.000
_cell.length_b   1.000
_cell.length_c   1.000
_cell.angle_alpha   90.00
_cell.angle_beta   90.00
_cell.angle_gamma   90.00
#
_symmetry.space_group_name_H-M   'P 1'
#
loop_
_entity.id
_entity.type
_entity.pdbx_description
1 polymer ?
#
loop_
_entity_poly.entity_id
_entity_poly.type
_entity_poly.pdbx_seq_one_letter_code
_entity_poly.pdbx_strand_id
1 'polypeptide(L)' 'MRQTILAIVMITLSIVLTILILLQQRGSGLGAAFGGDSSVFRTKRGLEKVIFYSTIGVAVLFFGVAILNLVLA' A
#
# COMPACT_ATOMS: atom_id res chain seq x y z
N MET A 1 -22.97 16.61 6.26
CA MET A 1 -21.60 16.97 6.70
C MET A 1 -20.75 15.75 7.04
N ARG A 2 -21.22 14.80 7.88
CA ARG A 2 -20.45 13.60 8.27
C ARG A 2 -20.01 12.72 7.07
N GLN A 3 -20.89 12.49 6.10
CA GLN A 3 -20.56 11.72 4.89
C GLN A 3 -19.49 12.39 4.00
N THR A 4 -19.51 13.72 3.87
CA THR A 4 -18.51 14.48 3.11
C THR A 4 -17.11 14.35 3.71
N ILE A 5 -17.02 14.38 5.05
CA ILE A 5 -15.76 14.22 5.77
C ILE A 5 -15.19 12.81 5.55
N LEU A 6 -16.03 11.77 5.67
CA LEU A 6 -15.60 10.39 5.45
C LEU A 6 -15.14 10.14 4.00
N ALA A 7 -15.82 10.74 3.02
CA ALA A 7 -15.44 10.64 1.61
C ALA A 7 -14.08 11.31 1.33
N ILE A 8 -13.83 12.50 1.88
CA ILE A 8 -12.55 13.20 1.76
C ILE A 8 -11.42 12.34 2.37
N VAL A 9 -11.64 11.78 3.56
CA VAL A 9 -10.65 10.92 4.23
C VAL A 9 -10.35 9.67 3.41
N MET A 10 -11.35 9.02 2.81
CA MET A 10 -11.14 7.85 1.93
C MET A 10 -10.31 8.20 0.71
N ILE A 11 -10.61 9.31 0.04
CA ILE A 11 -9.86 9.75 -1.15
C ILE A 11 -8.39 10.00 -0.78
N THR A 12 -8.14 10.73 0.32
CA THR A 12 -6.77 11.00 0.77
C THR A 12 -6.02 9.72 1.13
N LEU A 13 -6.64 8.81 1.88
CA LEU A 13 -6.02 7.53 2.25
C LEU A 13 -5.72 6.64 1.03
N SER A 14 -6.64 6.61 0.05
CA SER A 14 -6.45 5.85 -1.20
C SER A 14 -5.24 6.37 -2.00
N ILE A 15 -5.06 7.69 -2.08
CA ILE A 15 -3.92 8.31 -2.77
C ILE A 15 -2.61 7.96 -2.06
N VAL A 16 -2.57 8.12 -0.73
CA VAL A 16 -1.38 7.80 0.08
C VAL A 16 -1.01 6.34 -0.05
N LEU A 17 -2.00 5.43 0.03
CA LEU A 17 -1.77 4.00 -0.10
C LEU A 17 -1.25 3.64 -1.50
N THR A 18 -1.78 4.25 -2.55
CA THR A 18 -1.31 4.04 -3.93
C THR A 18 0.15 4.45 -4.09
N ILE A 19 0.53 5.64 -3.58
CA ILE A 19 1.92 6.13 -3.62
C ILE A 19 2.84 5.18 -2.85
N LEU A 20 2.43 4.73 -1.66
CA LEU A 20 3.21 3.80 -0.85
C LEU A 20 3.42 2.46 -1.56
N ILE A 21 2.40 1.91 -2.22
CA ILE A 21 2.51 0.65 -2.97
C ILE A 21 3.44 0.80 -4.18
N LEU A 22 3.32 1.89 -4.94
CA LEU A 22 4.18 2.15 -6.09
C LEU A 22 5.65 2.29 -5.67
N LEU A 23 5.91 2.98 -4.55
CA LEU A 23 7.26 3.11 -3.99
C LEU A 23 7.86 1.76 -3.54
N GLN A 24 7.02 0.75 -3.28
CA GLN A 24 7.45 -0.60 -2.92
C GLN A 24 7.63 -1.53 -4.11
N GLN A 25 7.34 -1.11 -5.34
CA GLN A 25 7.60 -1.93 -6.52
C GLN A 25 9.12 -2.17 -6.67
N ARG A 26 9.56 -3.33 -6.21
CA ARG A 26 10.90 -3.83 -6.47
C ARG A 26 10.91 -4.30 -7.92
N GLY A 27 11.88 -3.84 -8.70
CA GLY A 27 12.01 -4.05 -10.14
C GLY A 27 12.14 -5.52 -10.57
N SER A 28 11.07 -6.30 -10.43
CA SER A 28 10.82 -7.51 -11.19
C SER A 28 10.44 -7.10 -12.60
N GLY A 29 11.44 -6.64 -13.37
CA GLY A 29 11.29 -6.40 -14.80
C GLY A 29 11.02 -7.70 -15.57
N LEU A 30 10.83 -7.57 -16.88
CA LEU A 30 10.57 -8.67 -17.83
C LEU A 30 11.48 -9.90 -17.62
N GLY A 31 12.73 -9.73 -17.17
CA GLY A 31 13.65 -10.83 -16.87
C GLY A 31 13.17 -11.86 -15.84
N ALA A 32 12.29 -11.48 -14.90
CA ALA A 32 11.68 -12.42 -13.95
C ALA A 32 10.58 -13.30 -14.59
N ALA A 33 9.92 -12.82 -15.65
CA ALA A 33 8.91 -13.57 -16.40
C ALA A 33 9.53 -14.57 -17.40
N PHE A 34 10.80 -14.36 -17.77
CA PHE A 34 11.53 -15.21 -18.73
C PHE A 34 12.48 -16.23 -18.08
N GLY A 35 12.32 -16.53 -16.78
CA GLY A 35 13.08 -17.60 -16.11
C GLY A 35 14.55 -17.27 -15.80
N GLY A 36 14.94 -15.99 -15.85
CA GLY A 36 16.26 -15.52 -15.44
C GLY A 36 16.40 -15.50 -13.93
N ASP A 37 16.43 -16.67 -13.28
CA ASP A 37 16.70 -16.79 -11.85
C ASP A 37 18.17 -16.51 -11.58
N SER A 38 18.50 -15.23 -11.41
CA SER A 38 19.58 -14.85 -10.52
C SER A 38 18.92 -14.56 -9.18
N SER A 39 18.74 -15.62 -8.39
CA SER A 39 18.15 -15.60 -7.06
C SER A 39 19.01 -14.78 -6.08
N VAL A 40 19.16 -13.49 -6.34
CA VAL A 40 19.71 -12.52 -5.39
C VAL A 40 18.57 -12.26 -4.42
N PHE A 41 18.45 -13.13 -3.43
CA PHE A 41 17.61 -12.91 -2.25
C PHE A 41 18.15 -11.69 -1.49
N ARG A 42 17.80 -10.50 -1.98
CA ARG A 42 18.09 -9.25 -1.29
C ARG A 42 17.14 -9.16 -0.10
N THR A 43 17.65 -9.58 1.06
CA THR A 43 16.96 -9.40 2.34
C THR A 43 16.54 -7.94 2.48
N LYS A 44 15.26 -7.71 2.80
CA LYS A 44 14.73 -6.36 3.09
C LYS A 44 15.47 -5.81 4.32
N ARG A 45 16.43 -4.89 4.16
CA ARG A 45 17.16 -4.24 5.26
C ARG A 45 16.77 -2.76 5.37
N GLY A 46 16.64 -2.27 6.61
CA GLY A 46 16.45 -0.85 6.91
C GLY A 46 15.14 -0.27 6.39
N LEU A 47 15.25 0.77 5.56
CA LEU A 47 14.15 1.62 5.07
C LEU A 47 13.05 0.82 4.36
N GLU A 48 13.43 -0.18 3.57
CA GLU A 48 12.48 -1.01 2.80
C GLU A 48 11.53 -1.83 3.69
N LYS A 49 12.00 -2.21 4.89
CA LYS A 49 11.18 -2.94 5.88
C LYS A 49 10.22 -2.00 6.60
N VAL A 50 10.65 -0.77 6.87
CA VAL A 50 9.83 0.27 7.49
C VAL A 50 8.70 0.71 6.57
N ILE A 51 8.98 0.97 5.29
CA ILE A 51 7.95 1.32 4.29
C ILE A 51 6.92 0.20 4.15
N PHE A 52 7.38 -1.06 4.15
CA PHE A 52 6.49 -2.23 4.07
C PHE A 52 5.54 -2.32 5.27
N TYR A 53 6.03 -2.21 6.49
CA TYR A 53 5.17 -2.21 7.69
C TYR A 53 4.26 -0.98 7.77
N SER A 54 4.75 0.19 7.37
CA SER A 54 3.94 1.41 7.29
C SER A 54 2.76 1.23 6.34
N THR A 55 2.99 0.58 5.20
CA THR A 55 1.93 0.33 4.20
C THR A 55 0.88 -0.64 4.71
N ILE A 56 1.30 -1.69 5.44
CA ILE A 56 0.35 -2.58 6.11
C ILE A 56 -0.51 -1.79 7.09
N GLY A 57 0.10 -0.92 7.90
CA GLY A 57 -0.64 -0.05 8.83
C GLY A 57 -1.64 0.86 8.13
N VAL A 58 -1.23 1.55 7.07
CA VAL A 58 -2.09 2.44 6.27
C VAL A 58 -3.19 1.64 5.56
N ALA A 59 -2.90 0.45 5.05
CA ALA A 59 -3.90 -0.42 4.41
C ALA A 59 -4.99 -0.84 5.39
N VAL A 60 -4.61 -1.30 6.59
CA VAL A 60 -5.57 -1.68 7.64
C VAL A 60 -6.44 -0.48 8.03
N LEU A 61 -5.84 0.70 8.18
CA LEU A 61 -6.57 1.95 8.45
C LEU A 61 -7.56 2.29 7.32
N PHE A 62 -7.13 2.19 6.06
CA PHE A 62 -7.98 2.42 4.91
C PHE A 62 -9.18 1.48 4.86
N PHE A 63 -8.97 0.18 5.06
CA PHE A 63 -10.06 -0.79 5.12
C PHE A 63 -10.99 -0.56 6.32
N GLY A 64 -10.44 -0.19 7.49
CA GLY A 64 -11.25 0.17 8.65
C GLY A 64 -12.16 1.37 8.38
N VAL A 65 -11.62 2.42 7.77
CA VAL A 65 -12.40 3.61 7.36
C VAL A 65 -13.42 3.25 6.28
N ALA A 66 -13.08 2.37 5.33
CA ALA A 66 -14.00 1.91 4.29
C ALA A 66 -15.21 1.16 4.87
N ILE A 67 -14.98 0.27 5.85
CA ILE A 67 -16.05 -0.45 6.54
C ILE A 67 -16.90 0.52 7.36
N LEU A 68 -16.29 1.46 8.08
CA LEU A 68 -17.03 2.50 8.80
C LEU A 68 -17.86 3.36 7.85
N ASN A 69 -17.32 3.72 6.70
CA ASN A 69 -18.09 4.44 5.68
C ASN A 69 -19.29 3.62 5.23
N LEU A 70 -19.13 2.32 4.95
CA LEU A 70 -20.23 1.43 4.55
C LEU A 70 -21.32 1.29 5.63
N VAL A 71 -20.94 1.22 6.92
CA VAL A 71 -21.87 1.04 8.03
C VAL A 71 -22.58 2.34 8.43
N LEU A 72 -21.89 3.48 8.30
CA LEU A 72 -22.44 4.81 8.61
C LEU A 72 -23.05 5.54 7.40
N ALA A 73 -22.90 4.99 6.19
CA ALA A 73 -23.54 5.47 4.96
C ALA A 73 -25.06 5.23 5.03
#